data_AF-A0A0N4U2N8-F1
#
_entry.id   AF-A0A0N4U2N8-F1
#
_cell.length_a   1.000
_cell.length_b   1.000
_cell.length_c   1.000
_cell.angle_alpha   90.00
_cell.angle_beta   90.00
_cell.angle_gamma   90.00
#
_symmetry.space_group_name_H-M   'P 1'
#
loop_
_entity.id
_entity.type
_entity.pdbx_description
1 polymer ?
#
loop_
_entity_poly.entity_id
_entity_poly.type
_entity_poly.pdbx_seq_one_letter_code
_entity_poly.pdbx_strand_id
1 'polypeptide(L)'
;MLTVGELIRWTNLTIFEIWLHSVGILIFSVLLVFKIEFHLGLTFWQVFTPLFIATAFNHYFLFIVFIRAVIHENDCKTPFIKYAFSWLRCILMGIFEALLCYKINGDLEDGQVAVQSSYGIIFLPVWSLLATLCFQACRLL
;
A
#
# COMPACT_ATOMS: atom_id res chain seq x y z
N MET A 1 -13.87 12.79 -17.81
CA MET A 1 -13.02 11.60 -17.64
C MET A 1 -11.92 11.99 -16.67
N LEU A 2 -11.73 11.27 -15.57
CA LEU A 2 -10.61 11.53 -14.66
C LEU A 2 -9.31 11.29 -15.42
N THR A 3 -8.53 12.34 -15.65
CA THR A 3 -7.23 12.20 -16.32
C THR A 3 -6.22 11.66 -15.31
N VAL A 4 -5.25 10.85 -15.75
CA VAL A 4 -4.17 10.35 -14.87
C VAL A 4 -3.46 11.50 -14.14
N GLY A 5 -3.28 12.64 -14.81
CA GLY A 5 -2.72 13.85 -14.19
C GLY A 5 -3.58 14.43 -13.05
N GLU A 6 -4.91 14.35 -13.14
CA GLU A 6 -5.80 14.79 -12.05
C GLU A 6 -5.71 13.84 -10.86
N LEU A 7 -5.67 12.53 -11.11
CA LEU A 7 -5.50 11.52 -10.06
C LEU A 7 -4.17 11.72 -9.31
N ILE A 8 -3.08 11.92 -10.04
CA ILE A 8 -1.75 12.21 -9.49
C ILE A 8 -1.79 13.48 -8.63
N ARG A 9 -2.43 14.55 -9.13
CA ARG A 9 -2.54 15.81 -8.40
C ARG A 9 -3.34 15.68 -7.11
N TRP A 10 -4.42 14.90 -7.10
CA TRP A 10 -5.29 14.73 -5.94
C TRP A 10 -4.70 13.80 -4.88
N THR A 11 -4.08 12.70 -5.32
CA THR A 11 -3.55 11.67 -4.42
C THR A 11 -2.11 11.92 -3.99
N ASN A 12 -1.41 12.82 -4.68
CA ASN A 12 0.03 13.04 -4.54
C ASN A 12 0.81 11.72 -4.68
N LEU A 13 0.36 10.86 -5.60
CA LEU A 13 1.00 9.60 -5.99
C LEU A 13 1.93 9.84 -7.18
N THR A 14 3.08 9.17 -7.18
CA THR A 14 3.96 9.22 -8.37
C THR A 14 3.48 8.23 -9.43
N ILE A 15 3.80 8.51 -10.70
CA ILE A 15 3.54 7.55 -11.80
C ILE A 15 4.24 6.22 -11.53
N PHE A 16 5.44 6.28 -10.97
CA PHE A 16 6.21 5.10 -10.58
C PHE A 16 5.49 4.25 -9.54
N GLU A 17 4.93 4.89 -8.50
CA GLU A 17 4.15 4.21 -7.46
C GLU A 17 2.91 3.52 -8.01
N ILE A 18 2.16 4.19 -8.90
CA ILE A 18 0.98 3.61 -9.56
C ILE A 18 1.39 2.41 -10.41
N TRP A 19 2.45 2.55 -11.22
CA TRP A 19 2.94 1.48 -12.08
C TRP A 19 3.42 0.27 -11.27
N LEU A 20 4.18 0.51 -10.20
CA LEU A 20 4.73 -0.53 -9.34
C LEU A 20 3.64 -1.34 -8.64
N HIS A 21 2.62 -0.67 -8.08
CA HIS A 21 1.47 -1.36 -7.48
C HIS A 21 0.61 -2.07 -8.54
N SER A 22 0.47 -1.49 -9.74
CA SER A 22 -0.27 -2.14 -10.83
C SER A 22 0.39 -3.46 -11.23
N VAL A 23 1.73 -3.48 -11.34
CA VAL A 23 2.49 -4.71 -11.59
C VAL A 23 2.38 -5.69 -10.42
N GLY A 24 2.50 -5.20 -9.18
CA GLY A 24 2.36 -6.01 -7.97
C GLY A 24 1.00 -6.72 -7.87
N ILE A 25 -0.09 -5.98 -8.09
CA ILE A 25 -1.47 -6.51 -8.09
C ILE A 25 -1.67 -7.54 -9.21
N LEU A 26 -1.12 -7.30 -10.41
CA LEU A 26 -1.22 -8.24 -11.52
C LEU A 26 -0.56 -9.57 -11.15
N ILE A 27 0.70 -9.55 -10.69
CA ILE A 27 1.42 -10.78 -10.32
C ILE A 27 0.71 -11.48 -9.15
N PHE A 28 0.30 -10.73 -8.13
CA PHE A 28 -0.48 -11.26 -7.02
C PHE A 28 -1.77 -11.95 -7.47
N SER A 29 -2.54 -11.32 -8.36
CA SER A 29 -3.80 -11.88 -8.87
C SER A 29 -3.58 -13.20 -9.61
N VAL A 30 -2.52 -13.29 -10.41
CA VAL A 30 -2.13 -14.53 -11.09
C VAL A 30 -1.75 -15.59 -10.06
N LEU A 31 -0.84 -15.30 -9.13
CA LEU A 31 -0.44 -16.26 -8.08
C LEU A 31 -1.61 -16.73 -7.23
N LEU A 32 -2.56 -15.84 -6.92
CA LEU A 32 -3.75 -16.16 -6.14
C LEU A 32 -4.65 -17.16 -6.89
N VAL A 33 -4.93 -16.92 -8.17
CA VAL A 33 -5.68 -17.87 -9.01
C VAL A 33 -4.94 -19.21 -9.08
N PHE A 34 -3.61 -19.18 -9.25
CA PHE A 34 -2.81 -20.39 -9.29
C PHE A 34 -2.87 -21.20 -7.99
N LYS A 35 -2.88 -20.51 -6.85
CA LYS A 35 -3.01 -21.15 -5.53
C LYS A 35 -4.39 -21.79 -5.34
N ILE A 36 -5.46 -21.11 -5.75
CA ILE A 36 -6.84 -21.57 -5.54
C ILE A 36 -7.19 -22.73 -6.49
N GLU A 37 -6.94 -22.56 -7.79
CA GLU A 37 -7.38 -23.50 -8.83
C GLU A 37 -6.42 -24.69 -9.01
N PHE A 38 -5.10 -24.44 -8.99
CA PHE A 38 -4.11 -25.50 -9.23
C PHE A 38 -3.55 -26.09 -7.92
N HIS A 39 -4.11 -25.70 -6.77
CA HIS A 39 -3.68 -26.15 -5.44
C HIS A 39 -2.16 -26.13 -5.25
N LEU A 40 -1.47 -25.09 -5.74
CA LEU A 40 -0.04 -24.97 -5.53
C LEU A 40 0.25 -25.03 -4.02
N GLY A 41 1.25 -25.82 -3.62
CA GLY A 41 1.70 -25.93 -2.22
C GLY A 41 2.36 -24.67 -1.65
N LEU A 42 2.16 -23.50 -2.29
CA LEU A 42 2.67 -22.21 -1.85
C LEU A 42 1.86 -21.72 -0.64
N THR A 43 2.52 -21.12 0.34
CA THR A 43 1.82 -20.48 1.46
C THR A 43 1.19 -19.15 1.01
N PHE A 44 0.15 -18.68 1.70
CA PHE A 44 -0.41 -17.36 1.37
C PHE A 44 0.61 -16.23 1.49
N TRP A 45 1.57 -16.33 2.40
CA TRP A 45 2.71 -15.41 2.49
C TRP A 45 3.52 -15.31 1.18
N GLN A 46 3.72 -16.43 0.48
CA GLN A 46 4.41 -16.44 -0.81
C GLN A 46 3.55 -15.82 -1.92
N VAL A 47 2.23 -16.06 -1.89
CA VAL A 47 1.28 -15.44 -2.83
C VAL A 47 1.27 -13.91 -2.66
N PHE A 48 1.33 -13.41 -1.42
CA PHE A 48 1.36 -11.98 -1.10
C PHE A 48 2.73 -11.31 -1.31
N THR A 49 3.80 -12.07 -1.55
CA THR A 49 5.16 -11.55 -1.70
C THR A 49 5.30 -10.44 -2.76
N PRO A 50 4.69 -10.52 -3.97
CA PRO A 50 4.78 -9.46 -4.96
C PRO A 50 4.22 -8.11 -4.49
N LEU A 51 3.14 -8.12 -3.69
CA LEU A 51 2.59 -6.91 -3.09
C LEU A 51 3.55 -6.32 -2.06
N PHE A 52 4.08 -7.16 -1.15
CA PHE A 52 5.06 -6.70 -0.17
C PHE A 52 6.33 -6.14 -0.81
N ILE A 53 6.80 -6.75 -1.90
CA ILE A 53 7.95 -6.25 -2.67
C ILE A 53 7.63 -4.89 -3.30
N ALA A 54 6.45 -4.72 -3.90
CA ALA A 54 6.02 -3.44 -4.45
C ALA A 54 5.95 -2.35 -3.37
N THR A 55 5.37 -2.65 -2.21
CA THR A 55 5.30 -1.74 -1.07
C THR A 55 6.68 -1.41 -0.50
N ALA A 56 7.60 -2.39 -0.42
CA ALA A 56 8.97 -2.18 0.05
C ALA A 56 9.76 -1.29 -0.91
N PHE A 57 9.67 -1.54 -2.22
CA PHE A 57 10.30 -0.68 -3.22
C PHE A 57 9.71 0.73 -3.23
N ASN A 58 8.41 0.89 -3.00
CA ASN A 58 7.79 2.21 -2.87
C ASN A 58 8.35 2.96 -1.65
N HIS A 59 8.44 2.31 -0.49
CA HIS A 59 9.06 2.91 0.71
C HIS A 59 10.52 3.30 0.45
N TYR A 60 11.30 2.44 -0.19
CA TYR A 60 12.69 2.72 -0.53
C TYR A 60 12.83 3.93 -1.46
N PHE A 61 11.98 4.01 -2.49
CA PHE A 61 11.93 5.15 -3.39
C PHE A 61 11.58 6.45 -2.66
N LEU A 62 10.53 6.43 -1.83
CA LEU A 62 10.14 7.58 -1.00
C LEU A 62 11.25 8.02 -0.06
N PHE A 63 12.01 7.07 0.50
CA PHE A 63 13.17 7.36 1.34
C PHE A 63 14.28 8.09 0.57
N ILE A 64 14.65 7.61 -0.62
CA ILE A 64 15.66 8.28 -1.46
C ILE A 64 15.23 9.70 -1.83
N VAL A 65 13.97 9.87 -2.24
CA VAL A 65 13.43 11.18 -2.63
C VAL A 65 13.41 12.13 -1.43
N PHE A 66 13.07 11.64 -0.24
CA PHE A 66 13.15 12.41 0.99
C PHE A 66 14.57 12.88 1.31
N ILE A 67 15.56 11.98 1.28
CA ILE A 67 16.97 12.33 1.54
C ILE A 67 17.46 13.39 0.53
N ARG A 68 17.12 13.23 -0.76
CA ARG A 68 17.45 14.22 -1.80
C ARG A 68 16.85 15.59 -1.49
N ALA A 69 15.60 15.64 -1.03
CA ALA A 69 14.93 16.89 -0.70
C ALA A 69 15.58 17.58 0.50
N VAL A 70 15.94 16.83 1.55
CA VAL A 70 16.65 17.36 2.73
C VAL A 70 18.00 17.96 2.34
N ILE A 71 18.77 17.27 1.49
CA ILE A 71 20.07 17.77 1.02
C ILE A 71 19.93 19.03 0.16
N HIS A 72 18.92 19.10 -0.71
CA HIS A 72 18.74 20.22 -1.63
C HIS A 72 18.22 21.48 -0.93
N GLU A 73 17.26 21.36 -0.02
CA GLU A 73 16.68 22.51 0.69
C GLU A 73 17.56 22.98 1.86
N ASN A 74 18.55 22.18 2.29
CA ASN A 74 19.38 22.42 3.47
C ASN A 74 18.56 22.64 4.77
N ASP A 75 17.28 22.26 4.72
CA ASP A 75 16.27 22.40 5.77
C ASP A 75 15.55 21.06 5.93
N CYS A 76 15.48 20.55 7.16
CA CYS A 76 14.81 19.26 7.43
C CYS A 76 13.30 19.38 7.61
N LYS A 77 12.79 20.53 8.07
CA LYS A 77 11.40 20.67 8.54
C LYS A 77 10.39 20.72 7.40
N THR A 78 10.65 21.54 6.40
CA THR A 78 9.79 21.71 5.22
C THR A 78 9.59 20.40 4.43
N PRO A 79 10.65 19.67 4.04
CA PRO A 79 10.47 18.43 3.29
C PRO A 79 9.82 17.34 4.15
N PHE A 80 10.11 17.29 5.46
CA PHE A 80 9.48 16.31 6.35
C PHE A 80 7.96 16.42 6.33
N ILE A 81 7.39 17.62 6.50
CA ILE A 81 5.92 17.82 6.48
C ILE A 81 5.34 17.46 5.11
N LYS A 82 6.05 17.79 4.02
CA LYS A 82 5.61 17.50 2.64
C LYS A 82 5.55 15.99 2.37
N TYR A 83 6.57 15.24 2.77
CA TYR A 83 6.65 13.80 2.55
C TYR A 83 5.95 12.98 3.64
N ALA A 84 5.64 13.55 4.80
CA ALA A 84 4.97 12.86 5.91
C ALA A 84 3.65 12.20 5.48
N PHE A 85 2.86 12.87 4.64
CA PHE A 85 1.62 12.29 4.11
C PHE A 85 1.86 11.08 3.20
N SER A 86 2.86 11.14 2.32
CA SER A 86 3.23 10.03 1.45
C SER A 86 3.77 8.83 2.24
N TRP A 87 4.56 9.11 3.29
CA TRP A 87 5.06 8.09 4.21
C TRP A 87 3.94 7.42 4.99
N LEU A 88 3.04 8.23 5.59
CA LEU A 88 1.87 7.73 6.30
C LEU A 88 1.02 6.83 5.39
N ARG A 89 0.78 7.27 4.15
CA ARG A 89 0.05 6.48 3.15
C ARG A 89 0.73 5.14 2.88
N CYS A 90 2.04 5.16 2.65
CA CYS A 90 2.81 3.96 2.33
C CYS A 90 2.81 2.96 3.50
N ILE A 91 2.94 3.46 4.74
CA ILE A 91 2.88 2.64 5.96
C ILE A 91 1.48 2.02 6.13
N LEU A 92 0.42 2.82 5.95
CA LEU A 92 -0.95 2.33 6.04
C LEU A 92 -1.25 1.25 5.00
N MET A 93 -0.73 1.40 3.77
CA MET A 93 -0.83 0.38 2.72
C MET A 93 -0.12 -0.92 3.12
N GLY A 94 1.11 -0.82 3.64
CA GLY A 94 1.84 -2.00 4.12
C GLY A 94 1.17 -2.70 5.30
N ILE A 95 0.59 -1.95 6.24
CA ILE A 95 -0.20 -2.50 7.34
C ILE A 95 -1.44 -3.21 6.81
N PHE A 96 -2.15 -2.61 5.85
CA PHE A 96 -3.31 -3.25 5.22
C PHE A 96 -2.94 -4.58 4.56
N GLU A 97 -1.88 -4.62 3.76
CA GLU A 97 -1.40 -5.83 3.10
C GLU A 97 -1.01 -6.92 4.11
N ALA A 98 -0.33 -6.54 5.20
CA ALA A 98 0.06 -7.47 6.27
C ALA A 98 -1.16 -8.04 7.01
N LEU A 99 -2.13 -7.19 7.37
CA LEU A 99 -3.36 -7.62 8.04
C LEU A 99 -4.22 -8.50 7.13
N LEU A 100 -4.30 -8.17 5.84
CA LEU A 100 -5.03 -8.96 4.85
C LEU A 100 -4.40 -10.34 4.67
N CYS A 101 -3.06 -10.40 4.54
CA CYS A 101 -2.33 -11.66 4.46
C CYS A 101 -2.57 -12.51 5.71
N TYR A 102 -2.46 -11.92 6.91
CA TYR A 102 -2.69 -12.63 8.17
C TYR A 102 -4.11 -13.19 8.28
N LYS A 103 -5.11 -12.41 7.85
CA LYS A 103 -6.51 -12.85 7.87
C LYS A 103 -6.77 -14.01 6.91
N ILE A 104 -6.30 -13.88 5.66
CA ILE A 104 -6.49 -14.92 4.63
C ILE A 104 -5.79 -16.20 5.03
N ASN A 105 -4.58 -16.11 5.60
CA ASN A 105 -3.86 -17.26 6.13
C ASN A 105 -4.67 -17.96 7.24
N GLY A 106 -5.16 -17.20 8.22
CA GLY A 106 -5.93 -17.75 9.34
C GLY A 106 -7.26 -18.39 8.93
N ASP A 107 -7.97 -17.78 7.96
CA ASP A 107 -9.27 -18.27 7.51
C ASP A 107 -9.13 -19.53 6.61
N LEU A 108 -8.08 -19.64 5.78
CA LEU A 108 -7.95 -20.71 4.77
C LEU A 108 -6.95 -21.82 5.13
N GLU A 109 -5.81 -21.51 5.78
CA GLU A 109 -4.79 -22.51 6.13
C GLU A 109 -5.03 -23.10 7.52
N ASP A 110 -5.26 -22.26 8.53
CA ASP A 110 -5.31 -22.75 9.92
C ASP A 110 -6.69 -23.33 10.31
N GLY A 111 -7.72 -23.13 9.47
CA GLY A 111 -9.10 -23.56 9.74
C GLY A 111 -9.66 -23.01 11.06
N GLN A 112 -8.95 -22.08 11.68
CA GLN A 112 -9.27 -21.50 12.96
C GLN A 112 -9.95 -20.17 12.67
N VAL A 113 -11.26 -20.11 12.90
CA VAL A 113 -12.06 -18.88 13.08
C VAL A 113 -11.49 -17.92 14.16
N ALA A 114 -10.31 -18.21 14.71
CA ALA A 114 -9.72 -17.61 15.90
C ALA A 114 -9.10 -16.23 15.68
N VAL A 115 -8.87 -15.78 14.45
CA VAL A 115 -8.62 -14.35 14.24
C VAL A 115 -9.98 -13.65 14.12
N GLN A 116 -10.61 -13.49 15.27
CA GLN A 116 -11.85 -12.72 15.51
C GLN A 116 -11.67 -11.23 15.23
N SER A 117 -10.51 -10.82 14.69
CA SER A 117 -10.31 -9.48 14.14
C SER A 117 -11.40 -9.25 13.11
N SER A 118 -12.39 -8.45 13.50
CA SER A 118 -13.52 -8.12 12.65
C SER A 118 -12.98 -7.51 11.37
N TYR A 119 -13.60 -7.80 10.22
CA TYR A 119 -13.22 -7.20 8.95
C TYR A 119 -13.03 -5.66 9.06
N GLY A 120 -13.77 -5.00 9.96
CA GLY A 120 -13.58 -3.59 10.30
C GLY A 120 -12.16 -3.18 10.71
N ILE A 121 -11.41 -3.99 11.46
CA ILE A 121 -10.01 -3.68 11.86
C ILE A 121 -9.08 -3.79 10.65
N ILE A 122 -9.29 -4.80 9.80
CA ILE A 122 -8.48 -5.01 8.60
C ILE A 122 -8.68 -3.86 7.61
N PHE A 123 -9.91 -3.36 7.48
CA PHE A 123 -10.21 -2.22 6.63
C PHE A 123 -9.89 -0.86 7.27
N LEU A 124 -9.51 -0.81 8.55
CA LEU A 124 -9.22 0.45 9.25
C LEU A 124 -8.12 1.29 8.55
N PRO A 125 -7.00 0.70 8.08
CA PRO A 125 -6.01 1.46 7.32
C PRO A 125 -6.57 1.99 5.99
N VAL A 126 -7.50 1.27 5.34
CA VAL A 126 -8.15 1.75 4.12
C VAL A 126 -9.06 2.94 4.40
N TRP A 127 -9.83 2.88 5.50
CA TRP A 127 -10.65 4.00 5.94
C TRP A 127 -9.82 5.21 6.32
N SER A 128 -8.68 5.02 7.00
CA SER A 128 -7.78 6.13 7.33
C SER A 128 -7.11 6.73 6.09
N LEU A 129 -6.74 5.90 5.11
CA LEU A 129 -6.28 6.36 3.79
C LEU A 129 -7.33 7.22 3.10
N LEU A 130 -8.59 6.77 3.06
CA LEU A 130 -9.68 7.53 2.47
C LEU A 130 -9.90 8.88 3.18
N ALA A 131 -9.81 8.90 4.51
CA ALA A 131 -9.89 10.13 5.28
C ALA A 131 -8.74 11.10 4.96
N THR A 132 -7.50 10.59 4.81
CA THR A 132 -6.37 11.44 4.41
C THR A 132 -6.54 12.02 3.00
N LEU A 133 -7.09 11.24 2.06
CA LEU A 133 -7.40 11.72 0.71
C LEU A 133 -8.50 12.79 0.72
N CYS A 134 -9.55 12.60 1.53
CA CYS A 134 -10.60 13.60 1.68
C CYS A 134 -10.04 14.92 2.24
N PHE A 135 -9.20 14.85 3.27
CA PHE A 135 -8.52 16.02 3.82
C PHE A 135 -7.63 16.72 2.78
N GLN A 136 -6.91 15.97 1.94
CA GLN A 136 -6.11 16.52 0.86
C GLN A 136 -6.96 17.16 -0.24
N ALA A 137 -8.07 16.53 -0.63
CA ALA A 137 -9.00 17.07 -1.62
C ALA A 137 -9.59 18.41 -1.15
N CYS A 138 -10.00 18.51 0.11
CA CYS A 138 -10.50 19.76 0.71
C CYS A 138 -9.43 20.85 0.80
N ARG A 139 -8.14 20.50 0.88
CA ARG A 139 -7.04 21.49 0.88
C ARG A 139 -6.67 21.99 -0.52
N LEU A 140 -7.02 21.25 -1.57
CA LEU A 140 -6.74 21.59 -2.97
C LEU A 140 -7.87 22.42 -3.62
N LEU A 141 -9.09 22.33 -3.08
CA LEU A 141 -10.23 23.19 -3.39
C LEU A 141 -10.09 24.56 -2.74
#